data_AF-A0A950DLP4-F1
#
_entry.id   AF-A0A950DLP4-F1
#
_cell.length_a   1.000
_cell.length_b   1.000
_cell.length_c   1.000
_cell.angle_alpha   90.00
_cell.angle_beta   90.00
_cell.angle_gamma   90.00
#
_symmetry.space_group_name_H-M   'P 1'
#
loop_
_entity.id
_entity.type
_entity.pdbx_description
1 polymer ?
#
loop_
_entity_poly.entity_id
_entity_poly.type
_entity_poly.pdbx_seq_one_letter_code
_entity_poly.pdbx_strand_id
1 'polypeptide(L)'
;MVAEKYLELRAQLGTILGSLSALAHQIGAPEETLRNLQDLVANLGQPFLFVVVGEVKAGKSSLLNALFGRDFCKVDVLPATDRIYEFKYGEEDRDVRISDHMTLLYRRIDFLKNFNIID
;
A
#
# COMPACT_ATOMS: atom_id res chain seq x y z
N MET A 1 -9.59 0.42 16.31
CA MET A 1 -10.13 -0.56 15.31
C MET A 1 -9.12 -1.69 15.07
N VAL A 2 -9.54 -2.85 14.55
CA VAL A 2 -8.64 -4.00 14.26
C VAL A 2 -7.43 -3.61 13.41
N ALA A 3 -7.62 -2.69 12.45
CA ALA A 3 -6.56 -2.18 11.60
C ALA A 3 -5.45 -1.42 12.37
N GLU A 4 -5.81 -0.60 13.36
CA GLU A 4 -4.81 0.14 14.16
C GLU A 4 -3.93 -0.81 14.97
N LYS A 5 -4.54 -1.79 15.65
CA LYS A 5 -3.81 -2.79 16.43
C LYS A 5 -2.89 -3.64 15.53
N TYR A 6 -3.33 -3.96 14.32
CA TYR A 6 -2.48 -4.63 13.34
C TYR A 6 -1.30 -3.75 12.93
N LEU A 7 -1.52 -2.48 12.60
CA LEU A 7 -0.47 -1.56 12.19
C LEU A 7 0.55 -1.31 13.30
N GLU A 8 0.10 -1.21 14.55
CA GLU A 8 0.97 -1.15 15.74
C GLU A 8 1.83 -2.41 15.88
N LEU A 9 1.22 -3.60 15.79
CA LEU A 9 1.94 -4.87 15.89
C LEU A 9 2.96 -5.02 14.75
N ARG A 10 2.58 -4.63 13.53
CA ARG A 10 3.46 -4.61 12.36
C ARG A 10 4.66 -3.69 12.58
N ALA A 11 4.45 -2.50 13.14
CA ALA A 11 5.53 -1.58 13.48
C ALA A 11 6.49 -2.19 14.52
N GLN A 12 5.94 -2.78 15.60
CA GLN A 12 6.72 -3.47 16.63
C GLN A 12 7.55 -4.62 16.06
N LEU A 13 6.94 -5.48 15.25
CA LEU A 13 7.63 -6.58 14.57
C LEU A 13 8.75 -6.07 13.66
N GLY A 14 8.53 -4.95 12.96
CA GLY A 14 9.55 -4.30 12.14
C GLY A 14 10.77 -3.87 12.96
N THR A 15 10.55 -3.26 14.13
CA THR A 15 11.64 -2.88 15.05
C THR A 15 12.41 -4.11 15.57
N ILE A 16 11.69 -5.17 15.93
CA ILE A 16 12.30 -6.41 16.44
C ILE A 16 13.13 -7.09 15.34
N LEU A 17 12.58 -7.24 14.14
CA LEU A 17 13.30 -7.84 13.00
C LEU A 17 14.50 -7.00 12.58
N GLY A 18 14.40 -5.67 12.62
CA GLY A 18 15.53 -4.78 12.38
C GLY A 18 16.65 -4.98 13.40
N SER A 19 16.29 -5.09 14.68
CA SER A 19 17.26 -5.36 15.76
C SER A 19 17.91 -6.75 15.62
N LEU A 20 17.12 -7.76 15.25
CA LEU A 20 17.62 -9.12 14.99
C LEU A 20 18.56 -9.15 13.78
N SER A 21 18.24 -8.42 12.71
CA SER A 21 19.10 -8.27 11.52
C SER A 21 20.43 -7.61 11.88
N ALA A 22 20.41 -6.54 12.70
CA ALA A 22 21.62 -5.89 13.18
C ALA A 22 22.50 -6.83 14.02
N LEU A 23 21.89 -7.61 14.93
CA LEU A 23 22.61 -8.61 15.73
C LEU A 23 23.19 -9.72 14.86
N ALA A 24 22.41 -10.25 13.91
CA ALA A 24 22.85 -11.28 12.97
C ALA A 24 24.08 -10.82 12.16
N HIS A 25 24.10 -9.55 11.76
CA HIS A 25 25.24 -8.96 11.08
C HIS A 25 26.47 -8.81 12.00
N GLN A 26 26.28 -8.47 13.28
CA GLN A 26 27.38 -8.34 14.25
C GLN A 26 28.05 -9.68 14.59
N ILE A 27 27.28 -10.77 14.66
CA ILE A 27 27.79 -12.10 14.98
C ILE A 27 28.34 -12.85 13.75
N GLY A 28 28.28 -12.25 12.56
CA GLY A 28 28.70 -12.89 11.32
C GLY A 28 27.82 -14.08 10.93
N ALA A 29 26.50 -13.93 11.06
CA ALA A 29 25.55 -14.97 10.67
C ALA A 29 25.70 -15.31 9.17
N PRO A 30 25.33 -16.53 8.74
CA PRO A 30 25.39 -16.92 7.33
C PRO A 30 24.62 -15.95 6.43
N GLU A 31 25.14 -15.69 5.23
CA GLU A 31 24.52 -14.80 4.23
C GLU A 31 23.06 -15.15 3.96
N GLU A 32 22.71 -16.44 3.93
CA GLU A 32 21.34 -16.91 3.78
C GLU A 32 20.41 -16.39 4.90
N THR A 33 20.90 -16.36 6.14
CA THR A 33 20.14 -15.84 7.28
C THR A 33 19.92 -14.34 7.17
N LEU A 34 20.97 -13.60 6.77
CA LEU A 34 20.88 -12.15 6.57
C LEU A 34 19.87 -11.81 5.45
N ARG A 35 19.92 -12.55 4.35
CA ARG A 35 18.97 -12.39 3.24
C ARG A 35 17.54 -12.69 3.67
N ASN A 36 17.30 -13.79 4.36
CA ASN A 36 15.98 -14.14 4.85
C ASN A 36 15.41 -13.06 5.79
N LEU A 37 16.24 -12.48 6.67
CA LEU A 37 15.82 -11.38 7.54
C LEU A 37 15.49 -10.11 6.75
N GLN A 38 16.29 -9.76 5.75
CA GLN A 38 16.01 -8.63 4.86
C GLN A 38 14.69 -8.81 4.11
N ASP A 39 14.45 -10.01 3.58
CA ASP A 39 13.20 -10.33 2.87
C ASP A 39 11.98 -10.25 3.82
N LEU A 40 12.10 -10.74 5.06
CA LEU A 40 11.04 -10.62 6.07
C LEU A 40 10.73 -9.16 6.40
N VAL A 41 11.75 -8.32 6.60
CA VAL A 41 11.57 -6.88 6.85
C VAL A 41 10.91 -6.20 5.65
N ALA A 42 11.36 -6.49 4.43
CA ALA A 42 10.80 -5.92 3.21
C ALA A 42 9.32 -6.29 3.02
N ASN A 43 8.97 -7.57 3.24
CA ASN A 43 7.59 -8.06 3.14
C ASN A 43 6.68 -7.44 4.21
N LEU A 44 7.18 -7.32 5.45
CA LEU A 44 6.44 -6.63 6.51
C LEU A 44 6.21 -5.15 6.18
N GLY A 45 7.07 -4.54 5.37
CA GLY A 45 6.95 -3.16 4.88
C GLY A 45 5.91 -2.95 3.76
N GLN A 46 5.32 -4.00 3.20
CA GLN A 46 4.42 -3.84 2.05
C GLN A 46 3.05 -3.27 2.43
N PRO A 47 2.51 -2.31 1.64
CA PRO A 47 1.14 -1.85 1.77
C PRO A 47 0.14 -2.98 1.48
N PHE A 48 -1.00 -2.97 2.15
CA PHE A 48 -2.10 -3.87 1.84
C PHE A 48 -2.77 -3.52 0.53
N LEU A 49 -3.09 -4.52 -0.30
CA LEU A 49 -3.85 -4.30 -1.51
C LEU A 49 -5.35 -4.37 -1.23
N PHE A 50 -6.07 -3.30 -1.58
CA PHE A 50 -7.53 -3.23 -1.52
C PHE A 50 -8.08 -3.08 -2.93
N VAL A 51 -8.87 -4.06 -3.38
CA VAL A 51 -9.43 -4.08 -4.74
C VAL A 51 -10.94 -3.96 -4.66
N VAL A 52 -11.51 -2.99 -5.37
CA VAL A 52 -12.97 -2.82 -5.44
C VAL A 52 -13.45 -3.17 -6.84
N VAL A 53 -14.32 -4.18 -6.94
CA VAL A 53 -14.87 -4.66 -8.21
C VAL A 53 -16.39 -4.48 -8.20
N GLY A 54 -16.94 -4.03 -9.32
CA GLY A 54 -18.38 -3.83 -9.46
C GLY A 54 -18.74 -3.06 -10.73
N GLU A 55 -20.03 -3.03 -11.05
CA GLU A 55 -20.55 -2.37 -12.25
C GLU A 55 -20.29 -0.86 -12.26
N VAL A 56 -20.41 -0.27 -13.44
CA VAL A 56 -20.27 1.18 -13.65
C VAL A 56 -21.36 1.89 -12.84
N LYS A 57 -20.99 2.94 -12.10
CA LYS A 57 -21.90 3.67 -11.18
C LYS A 57 -22.48 2.83 -10.01
N ALA A 58 -21.90 1.69 -9.67
CA ALA A 58 -22.31 0.91 -8.49
C ALA A 58 -21.94 1.54 -7.13
N GLY A 59 -21.37 2.75 -7.11
CA GLY A 59 -20.97 3.45 -5.89
C GLY A 59 -19.62 3.03 -5.31
N LYS A 60 -18.73 2.38 -6.10
CA LYS A 60 -17.38 1.96 -5.69
C LYS A 60 -16.56 3.10 -5.09
N SER A 61 -16.48 4.23 -5.80
CA SER A 61 -15.75 5.41 -5.36
C SER A 61 -16.36 6.02 -4.09
N SER A 62 -17.70 5.99 -3.95
CA SER A 62 -18.38 6.41 -2.72
C SER A 62 -18.06 5.50 -1.53
N LEU A 63 -17.98 4.19 -1.75
CA LEU A 63 -17.58 3.21 -0.73
C LEU A 63 -16.13 3.45 -0.28
N LEU A 64 -15.21 3.69 -1.22
CA LEU A 64 -13.82 4.01 -0.92
C LEU A 64 -13.71 5.28 -0.07
N ASN A 65 -14.40 6.36 -0.47
CA ASN A 65 -14.41 7.62 0.28
C ASN A 65 -14.99 7.45 1.69
N ALA A 66 -16.06 6.67 1.84
CA ALA A 66 -16.68 6.38 3.13
C ALA A 66 -15.79 5.51 4.02
N LEU A 67 -15.15 4.48 3.46
CA LEU A 67 -14.29 3.54 4.20
C LEU A 67 -13.01 4.23 4.71
N PHE A 68 -12.49 5.19 3.94
CA PHE A 68 -11.22 5.86 4.25
C PHE A 68 -11.40 7.30 4.78
N GLY A 69 -12.64 7.75 4.94
CA GLY A 69 -12.99 9.02 5.59
C GLY A 69 -12.43 10.27 4.92
N ARG A 70 -12.11 10.20 3.62
CA ARG A 70 -11.53 11.29 2.82
C ARG A 70 -12.15 11.29 1.42
N ASP A 71 -12.29 12.46 0.80
CA ASP A 71 -12.63 12.63 -0.63
C ASP A 71 -11.43 12.24 -1.51
N PHE A 72 -11.05 10.97 -1.42
CA PHE A 72 -9.92 10.38 -2.11
C PHE A 72 -10.18 10.26 -3.61
N CYS A 73 -11.35 9.73 -3.96
CA CYS A 73 -11.89 9.81 -5.30
C CYS A 73 -12.79 11.04 -5.33
N LYS A 74 -12.30 12.17 -5.85
CA LYS A 74 -13.20 13.27 -6.22
C LYS A 74 -14.23 12.69 -7.17
N VAL A 75 -15.45 12.54 -6.68
CA VAL A 75 -16.62 12.20 -7.47
C VAL A 75 -16.63 13.21 -8.62
N ASP A 76 -16.58 12.70 -9.87
CA ASP A 76 -16.68 13.45 -11.14
C ASP A 76 -15.43 13.99 -11.88
N VAL A 77 -14.27 13.29 -11.97
CA VAL A 77 -13.21 13.78 -12.92
C VAL A 77 -12.60 12.77 -13.90
N LEU A 78 -12.84 11.47 -13.82
CA LEU A 78 -12.39 10.57 -14.90
C LEU A 78 -13.49 9.59 -15.28
N PRO A 79 -13.78 9.38 -16.58
CA PRO A 79 -14.75 8.38 -17.00
C PRO A 79 -14.30 7.02 -16.48
N ALA A 80 -15.04 6.50 -15.50
CA ALA A 80 -14.79 5.24 -14.84
C ALA A 80 -15.31 4.09 -15.69
N THR A 81 -14.65 3.73 -16.80
CA THR A 81 -15.06 2.50 -17.52
C THR A 81 -14.03 1.81 -18.42
N ASP A 82 -12.88 2.40 -18.78
CA ASP A 82 -11.94 1.73 -19.72
C ASP A 82 -10.61 1.28 -19.10
N ARG A 83 -10.32 1.69 -17.86
CA ARG A 83 -8.98 1.61 -17.26
C ARG A 83 -9.03 1.33 -15.76
N ILE A 84 -8.08 0.50 -15.32
CA ILE A 84 -7.76 0.18 -13.94
C ILE A 84 -6.85 1.28 -13.38
N TYR A 85 -7.19 1.80 -12.21
CA TYR A 85 -6.37 2.77 -11.50
C TYR A 85 -5.81 2.15 -10.22
N GLU A 86 -4.49 2.09 -10.11
CA GLU A 86 -3.83 1.70 -8.85
C GLU A 86 -3.29 2.96 -8.17
N PHE A 87 -3.85 3.27 -7.01
CA PHE A 87 -3.41 4.38 -6.18
C PHE A 87 -2.35 3.92 -5.19
N LYS A 88 -1.25 4.68 -5.12
CA LYS A 88 -0.09 4.39 -4.28
C LYS A 88 0.39 5.65 -3.59
N TYR A 89 1.09 5.48 -2.48
CA TYR A 89 1.76 6.62 -1.86
C TYR A 89 2.94 7.09 -2.72
N GLY A 90 3.04 8.40 -2.90
CA GLY A 90 4.22 9.08 -3.42
C GLY A 90 4.45 10.40 -2.71
N GLU A 91 5.71 10.79 -2.57
CA GLU A 91 6.07 12.11 -2.02
C GLU A 91 5.62 13.26 -2.93
N GLU A 92 5.49 12.98 -4.23
CA GLU A 92 4.96 13.88 -5.25
C GLU A 92 3.77 13.24 -5.94
N ASP A 93 2.78 14.05 -6.30
CA ASP A 93 1.65 13.60 -7.09
C ASP A 93 2.10 13.33 -8.53
N ARG A 94 1.93 12.09 -8.98
CA ARG A 94 2.40 11.64 -10.29
C ARG A 94 1.50 10.55 -10.87
N ASP A 95 1.22 10.65 -12.16
CA ASP A 95 0.47 9.65 -12.90
C ASP A 95 1.38 8.92 -13.88
N VAL A 96 1.37 7.59 -13.86
CA VAL A 96 2.20 6.73 -14.72
C VAL A 96 1.31 5.76 -15.46
N ARG A 97 1.17 5.94 -16.77
CA ARG A 97 0.47 4.99 -17.63
C ARG A 97 1.38 3.79 -17.87
N ILE A 98 0.96 2.62 -17.37
CA ILE A 98 1.70 1.35 -17.54
C ILE A 98 1.28 0.66 -18.83
N SER A 99 -0.01 0.74 -19.15
CA SER A 99 -0.58 0.15 -20.36
C SER A 99 -1.81 0.93 -20.85
N ASP A 100 -2.46 0.44 -21.89
CA ASP A 100 -3.73 1.00 -22.35
C ASP A 100 -4.88 0.81 -21.36
N HIS A 101 -4.75 -0.12 -20.42
CA HIS A 101 -5.78 -0.45 -19.44
C HIS A 101 -5.37 -0.17 -18.00
N MET A 102 -4.16 0.33 -17.72
CA MET A 102 -3.68 0.53 -16.35
C MET A 102 -2.88 1.82 -16.18
N THR A 103 -3.24 2.57 -15.13
CA THR A 103 -2.53 3.78 -14.72
C THR A 103 -2.24 3.73 -13.22
N LEU A 104 -0.98 3.99 -12.84
CA LEU A 104 -0.59 4.19 -11.44
C LEU A 104 -0.78 5.66 -11.07
N LEU A 105 -1.44 5.92 -9.95
CA LEU A 105 -1.68 7.26 -9.41
C LEU A 105 -0.95 7.38 -8.07
N TYR A 106 0.19 8.06 -8.07
CA TYR A 106 0.91 8.41 -6.86
C TYR A 106 0.27 9.63 -6.23
N ARG A 107 -0.15 9.54 -4.97
CA ARG A 107 -0.75 10.66 -4.23
C ARG A 107 -0.09 10.81 -2.87
N ARG A 108 0.11 12.06 -2.43
CA ARG A 108 0.65 12.37 -1.10
C ARG A 108 -0.41 12.23 -0.01
N ILE A 109 -0.91 11.02 0.17
CA ILE A 109 -1.96 10.69 1.15
C ILE A 109 -1.40 9.64 2.11
N ASP A 110 -1.26 9.99 3.39
CA ASP A 110 -0.62 9.12 4.40
C ASP A 110 -1.24 7.73 4.51
N PHE A 111 -2.55 7.61 4.29
CA PHE A 111 -3.23 6.32 4.25
C PHE A 111 -2.60 5.36 3.23
N LEU A 112 -2.18 5.87 2.07
CA LEU A 112 -1.58 5.04 1.01
C LEU A 112 -0.19 4.50 1.38
N LYS A 113 0.43 4.98 2.47
CA LYS A 113 1.67 4.37 3.01
C LYS A 113 1.42 2.95 3.47
N ASN A 114 0.20 2.66 3.91
CA ASN A 114 -0.20 1.37 4.45
C ASN A 114 -1.11 0.58 3.51
N PHE A 115 -1.67 1.22 2.48
CA PHE A 115 -2.63 0.60 1.56
C PHE A 115 -2.39 1.04 0.11
N ASN A 116 -2.47 0.11 -0.83
CA ASN A 116 -2.65 0.39 -2.25
C ASN A 116 -4.11 0.10 -2.62
N ILE A 117 -4.74 0.99 -3.37
CA ILE A 117 -6.14 0.82 -3.80
C ILE A 117 -6.17 0.57 -5.30
N ILE A 118 -6.93 -0.43 -5.73
CA ILE A 118 -7.30 -0.64 -7.13
C ILE A 118 -8.79 -0.33 -7.29
N ASP A 119 -9.11 0.61 -8.19
CA ASP A 119 -10.46 0.93 -8.68
C ASP A 119 -10.57 0.56 -10.18
#